data_AF-A0A443SGQ7-F1
#
_entry.id   AF-A0A443SGQ7-F1
#
_cell.length_a   1.000
_cell.length_b   1.000
_cell.length_c   1.000
_cell.angle_alpha   90.00
_cell.angle_beta   90.00
_cell.angle_gamma   90.00
#
_symmetry.space_group_name_H-M   'P 1'
#
loop_
_entity.id
_entity.type
_entity.pdbx_description
1 polymer ?
#
loop_
_entity_poly.entity_id
_entity_poly.type
_entity_poly.pdbx_seq_one_letter_code
_entity_poly.pdbx_strand_id
1 'polypeptide(L)'
;MHLRKAKLMFFYVRYPSSAILKMYFPDIKFNKNNTAQLVKWFSNFREFYYIQMEKYARQAISEGVKSADEIQVANDSELIRVLNLHYNRNNHIEVPDHFRFVVEQTLREFFKSIILNKDQEQSWKKAIYKVIARLDDNVPEYFKSPNFLEQLE
;
A
#
# COMPACT_ATOMS: atom_id res chain seq x y z
N MET A 1 -8.64 -15.56 7.92
CA MET A 1 -7.72 -14.96 8.90
C MET A 1 -6.47 -14.35 8.25
N HIS A 2 -5.48 -15.11 7.77
CA HIS A 2 -4.18 -14.56 7.32
C HIS A 2 -4.27 -13.52 6.18
N LEU A 3 -5.14 -13.71 5.19
CA LEU A 3 -5.31 -12.72 4.11
C LEU A 3 -5.77 -11.35 4.64
N ARG A 4 -6.68 -11.32 5.62
CA ARG A 4 -7.14 -10.08 6.26
C ARG A 4 -5.98 -9.43 7.02
N LYS A 5 -5.23 -10.21 7.81
CA LYS A 5 -4.02 -9.74 8.50
C LYS A 5 -2.99 -9.16 7.53
N ALA A 6 -2.70 -9.84 6.42
CA ALA A 6 -1.79 -9.36 5.39
C ALA A 6 -2.25 -8.05 4.74
N LYS A 7 -3.56 -7.89 4.51
CA LYS A 7 -4.12 -6.61 4.03
C LYS A 7 -3.91 -5.47 5.03
N LEU A 8 -4.14 -5.72 6.31
CA LEU A 8 -3.93 -4.71 7.35
C LEU A 8 -2.44 -4.35 7.51
N MET A 9 -1.54 -5.34 7.39
CA MET A 9 -0.09 -5.09 7.35
C MET A 9 0.32 -4.18 6.18
N PHE A 10 -0.44 -4.15 5.07
CA PHE A 10 -0.15 -3.32 3.91
C PHE A 10 -0.14 -1.81 4.21
N PHE A 11 -0.84 -1.36 5.26
CA PHE A 11 -0.75 0.02 5.72
C PHE A 11 0.65 0.40 6.20
N TYR A 12 1.44 -0.57 6.66
CA TYR A 12 2.79 -0.34 7.17
C TYR A 12 3.86 -0.75 6.15
N VAL A 13 3.67 -1.89 5.47
CA VAL A 13 4.69 -2.48 4.60
C VAL A 13 4.13 -2.90 3.24
N ARG A 14 4.67 -2.35 2.15
CA ARG A 14 4.28 -2.68 0.77
C ARG A 14 5.16 -3.76 0.17
N TYR A 15 6.42 -3.84 0.60
CA TYR A 15 7.46 -4.75 0.11
C TYR A 15 8.06 -5.60 1.25
N PRO A 16 7.25 -6.40 1.97
CA PRO A 16 7.77 -7.21 3.07
C PRO A 16 8.75 -8.25 2.55
N SER A 17 9.89 -8.39 3.24
CA SER A 17 10.81 -9.49 2.99
C SER A 17 10.24 -10.82 3.50
N SER A 18 10.78 -11.93 3.01
CA SER A 18 10.43 -13.26 3.54
C SER A 18 10.69 -13.39 5.05
N ALA A 19 11.67 -12.65 5.59
CA ALA A 19 11.93 -12.63 7.02
C ALA A 19 10.81 -11.92 7.81
N ILE A 20 10.35 -10.76 7.31
CA ILE A 20 9.20 -10.03 7.89
C ILE A 20 7.96 -10.93 7.86
N LEU A 21 7.66 -11.59 6.74
CA LEU A 21 6.51 -12.50 6.65
C LEU A 21 6.61 -13.64 7.67
N LYS A 22 7.78 -14.26 7.85
CA LYS A 22 7.96 -15.31 8.85
C LYS A 22 7.76 -14.83 10.28
N MET A 23 8.18 -13.60 10.56
CA MET A 23 8.07 -13.02 11.89
C MET A 23 6.63 -12.65 12.27
N TYR A 24 5.84 -12.13 11.33
CA TYR A 24 4.45 -11.68 11.60
C TYR A 24 3.38 -12.75 11.38
N PHE A 25 3.75 -13.95 10.91
CA PHE A 25 2.86 -15.10 10.77
C PHE A 25 3.44 -16.33 11.49
N PRO A 26 3.66 -16.26 12.82
CA PRO A 26 4.34 -17.33 13.57
C PRO A 26 3.55 -18.64 13.62
N ASP A 27 2.24 -18.58 13.38
CA ASP A 27 1.32 -19.70 13.30
C ASP A 27 1.38 -20.44 11.95
N ILE A 28 2.06 -19.89 10.94
CA ILE A 28 2.27 -20.54 9.65
C ILE A 28 3.58 -21.34 9.65
N LYS A 29 3.48 -22.64 9.37
CA LYS A 29 4.66 -23.47 9.03
C LYS A 29 5.08 -23.19 7.59
N PHE A 30 6.05 -22.30 7.40
CA PHE A 30 6.48 -21.85 6.07
C PHE A 30 7.08 -22.99 5.22
N ASN A 31 6.61 -23.09 3.98
CA ASN A 31 7.14 -23.93 2.92
C ASN A 31 7.15 -23.12 1.59
N LYS A 32 7.67 -23.70 0.50
CA LYS A 32 7.76 -22.99 -0.79
C LYS A 32 6.40 -22.46 -1.27
N ASN A 33 5.34 -23.25 -1.11
CA ASN A 33 4.01 -22.93 -1.64
C ASN A 33 3.34 -21.79 -0.87
N ASN A 34 3.31 -21.86 0.46
CA ASN A 34 2.68 -20.79 1.26
C ASN A 34 3.51 -19.49 1.28
N THR A 35 4.84 -19.59 1.17
CA THR A 35 5.71 -18.42 1.00
C THR A 35 5.37 -17.71 -0.31
N ALA A 36 5.28 -18.45 -1.41
CA ALA A 36 4.90 -17.89 -2.71
C ALA A 36 3.49 -17.28 -2.68
N GLN A 37 2.55 -17.90 -1.96
CA GLN A 37 1.19 -17.37 -1.81
C GLN A 37 1.17 -16.01 -1.10
N LEU A 38 1.88 -15.86 0.03
CA LEU A 38 1.96 -14.58 0.73
C LEU A 38 2.62 -13.50 -0.13
N VAL A 39 3.71 -13.83 -0.80
CA VAL A 39 4.38 -12.90 -1.74
C VAL A 39 3.41 -12.47 -2.85
N LYS A 40 2.64 -13.42 -3.40
CA LYS A 40 1.61 -13.13 -4.42
C LYS A 40 0.53 -12.19 -3.88
N TRP A 41 0.08 -12.34 -2.64
CA TRP A 41 -0.88 -11.41 -2.04
C TRP A 41 -0.36 -9.98 -2.00
N PHE A 42 0.86 -9.77 -1.52
CA PHE A 42 1.45 -8.43 -1.51
C PHE A 42 1.68 -7.86 -2.92
N SER A 43 1.96 -8.71 -3.92
CA SER A 43 1.97 -8.29 -5.32
C SER A 43 0.59 -7.81 -5.80
N ASN A 44 -0.47 -8.56 -5.51
CA ASN A 44 -1.84 -8.17 -5.87
C ASN A 44 -2.28 -6.89 -5.12
N PHE A 45 -1.85 -6.72 -3.86
CA PHE A 45 -2.14 -5.51 -3.09
C PHE A 45 -1.48 -4.29 -3.72
N ARG A 46 -0.20 -4.39 -4.12
CA ARG A 46 0.51 -3.33 -4.82
C ARG A 46 -0.11 -3.02 -6.19
N GLU A 47 -0.55 -4.04 -6.92
CA GLU A 47 -1.24 -3.85 -8.20
C GLU A 47 -2.49 -2.98 -8.03
N PHE A 48 -3.39 -3.35 -7.12
CA PHE A 48 -4.57 -2.54 -6.82
C PHE A 48 -4.19 -1.11 -6.38
N TYR A 49 -3.24 -1.00 -5.46
CA TYR A 49 -2.74 0.29 -4.95
C TYR A 49 -2.27 1.20 -6.08
N TYR A 50 -1.36 0.71 -6.94
CA TYR A 50 -0.79 1.50 -8.03
C TYR A 50 -1.77 1.81 -9.14
N ILE A 51 -2.79 0.96 -9.36
CA ILE A 51 -3.91 1.29 -10.24
C ILE A 51 -4.68 2.49 -9.70
N GLN A 52 -4.94 2.56 -8.38
CA GLN A 52 -5.58 3.74 -7.79
C GLN A 52 -4.67 4.97 -7.91
N MET A 53 -3.38 4.88 -7.59
CA MET A 53 -2.46 6.01 -7.70
C MET A 53 -2.43 6.59 -9.13
N GLU A 54 -2.38 5.73 -10.13
CA GLU A 54 -2.41 6.16 -11.53
C GLU A 54 -3.75 6.82 -11.89
N LYS A 55 -4.88 6.21 -11.50
CA LYS A 55 -6.21 6.76 -11.74
C LYS A 55 -6.34 8.18 -11.18
N TYR A 56 -5.99 8.38 -9.90
CA TYR A 56 -6.13 9.67 -9.24
C TYR A 56 -5.10 10.69 -9.73
N ALA A 57 -3.89 10.26 -10.13
CA ALA A 57 -2.91 11.15 -10.73
C ALA A 57 -3.41 11.70 -12.09
N ARG A 58 -3.97 10.83 -12.95
CA ARG A 58 -4.58 11.26 -14.22
C ARG A 58 -5.79 12.16 -14.00
N GLN A 59 -6.62 11.85 -13.00
CA GLN A 59 -7.75 12.69 -12.62
C GLN A 59 -7.28 14.10 -12.22
N ALA A 60 -6.30 14.22 -11.33
CA ALA A 60 -5.76 15.52 -10.91
C ALA A 60 -5.24 16.35 -12.11
N ILE A 61 -4.56 15.70 -13.07
CA ILE A 61 -4.11 16.36 -14.32
C ILE A 61 -5.31 16.86 -15.13
N SER A 62 -6.36 16.05 -15.29
CA SER A 62 -7.57 16.44 -16.02
C SER A 62 -8.37 17.56 -15.34
N GLU A 63 -8.29 17.65 -14.01
CA GLU A 63 -8.89 18.73 -13.21
C GLU A 63 -8.04 20.02 -13.20
N GLY A 64 -6.88 19.99 -13.87
CA GLY A 64 -6.07 21.18 -14.12
C GLY A 64 -4.94 21.43 -13.13
N VAL A 65 -4.68 20.51 -12.19
CA VAL A 65 -3.53 20.59 -11.27
C VAL A 65 -2.23 20.69 -12.08
N LYS A 66 -1.35 21.63 -11.71
CA LYS A 66 -0.12 21.93 -12.47
C LYS A 66 1.15 21.48 -11.77
N SER A 67 1.15 21.45 -10.44
CA SER A 67 2.28 21.02 -9.62
C SER A 67 1.93 19.85 -8.72
N ALA A 68 2.91 18.97 -8.50
CA ALA A 68 2.77 17.88 -7.53
C ALA A 68 2.61 18.40 -6.09
N ASP A 69 3.08 19.61 -5.79
CA ASP A 69 2.98 20.20 -4.44
C ASP A 69 1.55 20.60 -4.09
N GLU A 70 0.70 20.81 -5.10
CA GLU A 70 -0.74 21.06 -4.93
C GLU A 70 -1.50 19.78 -4.56
N ILE A 71 -0.90 18.60 -4.75
CA ILE A 71 -1.50 17.34 -4.36
C ILE A 71 -1.36 17.17 -2.85
N GLN A 72 -2.51 17.20 -2.18
CA GLN A 72 -2.66 16.93 -0.76
C GLN A 72 -3.68 15.81 -0.59
N VAL A 73 -3.35 14.80 0.21
CA VAL A 73 -4.27 13.69 0.53
C VAL A 73 -4.81 13.91 1.93
N ALA A 74 -6.06 14.40 2.01
CA ALA A 74 -6.78 14.55 3.26
C ALA A 74 -7.24 13.20 3.84
N ASN A 75 -7.47 13.16 5.16
CA ASN A 75 -7.92 11.95 5.87
C ASN A 75 -9.27 11.43 5.34
N ASP A 76 -10.16 12.33 4.97
CA ASP A 76 -11.50 12.06 4.44
C ASP A 76 -11.55 12.00 2.91
N SER A 77 -10.40 12.03 2.24
CA SER A 77 -10.35 11.95 0.77
C SER A 77 -10.92 10.63 0.25
N GLU A 78 -11.57 10.69 -0.91
CA GLU A 78 -12.15 9.51 -1.56
C GLU A 78 -11.08 8.44 -1.85
N LEU A 79 -9.83 8.84 -2.14
CA LEU A 79 -8.73 7.92 -2.31
C LEU A 79 -8.47 7.10 -1.03
N ILE A 80 -8.38 7.75 0.13
CA ILE A 80 -8.18 7.05 1.41
C ILE A 80 -9.38 6.13 1.70
N ARG A 81 -10.60 6.57 1.42
CA ARG A 81 -11.81 5.74 1.59
C ARG A 81 -11.76 4.47 0.73
N VAL A 82 -11.37 4.57 -0.54
CA VAL A 82 -11.23 3.42 -1.46
C VAL A 82 -10.17 2.44 -0.98
N LEU A 83 -9.00 2.94 -0.56
CA LEU A 83 -7.92 2.10 -0.05
C LEU A 83 -8.33 1.42 1.27
N ASN A 84 -8.93 2.17 2.19
CA ASN A 84 -9.38 1.66 3.48
C ASN A 84 -10.44 0.56 3.29
N LEU A 85 -11.43 0.77 2.42
CA LEU A 85 -12.42 -0.26 2.09
C LEU A 85 -11.78 -1.54 1.52
N HIS A 86 -10.71 -1.41 0.73
CA HIS A 86 -10.04 -2.56 0.12
C HIS A 86 -9.20 -3.36 1.13
N TYR A 87 -8.40 -2.67 1.96
CA TYR A 87 -7.44 -3.30 2.88
C TYR A 87 -8.03 -3.59 4.28
N ASN A 88 -9.04 -2.84 4.68
CA ASN A 88 -9.58 -2.80 6.03
C ASN A 88 -11.11 -2.69 6.00
N ARG A 89 -11.75 -3.63 5.28
CA ARG A 89 -13.21 -3.65 5.00
C ARG A 89 -14.11 -3.42 6.23
N ASN A 90 -13.68 -3.88 7.40
CA ASN A 90 -14.46 -3.82 8.64
C ASN A 90 -13.99 -2.70 9.57
N ASN A 91 -13.05 -1.84 9.15
CA ASN A 91 -12.46 -0.78 9.97
C ASN A 91 -11.88 -1.28 11.31
N HIS A 92 -11.20 -2.44 11.29
CA HIS A 92 -10.63 -3.01 12.51
C HIS A 92 -9.51 -2.16 13.12
N ILE A 93 -8.81 -1.37 12.30
CA ILE A 93 -7.78 -0.43 12.75
C ILE A 93 -8.02 0.93 12.09
N GLU A 94 -7.60 2.00 12.75
CA GLU A 94 -7.51 3.31 12.12
C GLU A 94 -6.43 3.30 11.03
N VAL A 95 -6.65 4.09 9.97
CA VAL A 95 -5.64 4.27 8.92
C VAL A 95 -4.47 5.07 9.49
N PRO A 96 -3.23 4.53 9.51
CA PRO A 96 -2.10 5.24 10.09
C PRO A 96 -1.75 6.51 9.32
N ASP A 97 -1.36 7.59 10.03
CA ASP A 97 -0.92 8.84 9.40
C ASP A 97 0.25 8.64 8.43
N HIS A 98 1.19 7.76 8.78
CA HIS A 98 2.31 7.43 7.90
C HIS A 98 1.85 6.75 6.60
N PHE A 99 0.79 5.94 6.63
CA PHE A 99 0.22 5.37 5.41
C PHE A 99 -0.34 6.46 4.50
N ARG A 100 -1.07 7.43 5.05
CA ARG A 100 -1.57 8.58 4.28
C ARG A 100 -0.43 9.40 3.67
N PHE A 101 0.64 9.63 4.43
CA PHE A 101 1.85 10.27 3.91
C PHE A 101 2.43 9.48 2.73
N VAL A 102 2.55 8.16 2.83
CA VAL A 102 3.03 7.32 1.71
C VAL A 102 2.09 7.38 0.51
N VAL A 103 0.77 7.38 0.72
CA VAL A 103 -0.23 7.56 -0.34
C VAL A 103 -0.01 8.87 -1.08
N GLU A 104 0.16 9.97 -0.36
CA GLU A 104 0.42 11.28 -0.95
C GLU A 104 1.73 11.30 -1.73
N GLN A 105 2.83 10.80 -1.16
CA GLN A 105 4.11 10.73 -1.86
C GLN A 105 4.02 9.85 -3.12
N THR A 106 3.30 8.74 -3.05
CA THR A 106 3.09 7.88 -4.21
C THR A 106 2.30 8.61 -5.29
N LEU A 107 1.20 9.26 -4.93
CA LEU A 107 0.36 10.00 -5.87
C LEU A 107 1.15 11.12 -6.55
N ARG A 108 2.00 11.84 -5.80
CA ARG A 108 2.91 12.86 -6.35
C ARG A 108 3.92 12.29 -7.34
N GLU A 109 4.53 11.14 -7.05
CA GLU A 109 5.47 10.50 -7.98
C GLU A 109 4.78 10.03 -9.26
N PHE A 110 3.56 9.45 -9.17
CA PHE A 110 2.76 9.12 -10.34
C PHE A 110 2.40 10.37 -11.15
N PHE A 111 1.93 11.43 -10.50
CA PHE A 111 1.60 12.70 -11.14
C PHE A 111 2.80 13.28 -11.89
N LYS A 112 3.96 13.39 -11.23
CA LYS A 112 5.21 13.89 -11.84
C LYS A 112 5.59 13.11 -13.09
N SER A 113 5.47 11.78 -13.05
CA SER A 113 5.77 10.95 -14.22
C SER A 113 4.78 11.21 -15.37
N ILE A 114 3.48 11.25 -15.07
CA ILE A 114 2.43 11.37 -16.10
C ILE A 114 2.41 12.76 -16.72
N ILE A 115 2.52 13.84 -15.91
CA ILE A 115 2.51 15.21 -16.44
C ILE A 115 3.72 15.51 -17.34
N LEU A 116 4.84 14.80 -17.10
CA LEU A 116 6.04 14.86 -17.94
C LEU A 116 6.01 13.85 -19.10
N ASN A 117 4.89 13.16 -19.33
CA ASN A 117 4.71 12.10 -20.33
C ASN A 117 5.73 10.94 -20.22
N LYS A 118 6.34 10.74 -19.04
CA LYS A 118 7.26 9.62 -18.79
C LYS A 118 6.53 8.28 -18.70
N ASP A 119 5.20 8.30 -18.55
CA ASP A 119 4.37 7.10 -18.50
C ASP A 119 4.29 6.33 -19.82
N GLN A 120 4.80 6.91 -20.92
CA GLN A 120 5.01 6.26 -22.21
C GLN A 120 6.30 5.42 -22.26
N GLU A 121 7.24 5.65 -21.34
CA GLU A 121 8.50 4.92 -21.30
C GLU A 121 8.31 3.50 -20.74
N GLN A 122 9.08 2.55 -21.27
CA GLN A 122 9.11 1.21 -20.71
C GLN A 122 9.62 1.27 -19.26
N SER A 123 8.91 0.60 -18.34
CA SER A 123 9.29 0.52 -16.93
C SER A 123 9.28 1.85 -16.15
N TRP A 124 8.55 2.88 -16.58
CA TRP A 124 8.47 4.18 -15.89
C TRP A 124 8.14 4.06 -14.38
N LYS A 125 7.30 3.10 -14.01
CA LYS A 125 6.93 2.82 -12.60
C LYS A 125 8.08 2.29 -11.74
N LYS A 126 9.18 1.81 -12.34
CA LYS A 126 10.32 1.22 -11.60
C LYS A 126 11.00 2.23 -10.68
N ALA A 127 11.08 3.49 -11.10
CA ALA A 127 11.61 4.56 -10.25
C ALA A 127 10.69 4.81 -9.04
N ILE A 128 9.38 4.88 -9.28
CA ILE A 128 8.37 5.08 -8.24
C ILE A 128 8.43 3.94 -7.21
N TYR A 129 8.49 2.68 -7.65
CA TYR A 129 8.57 1.53 -6.76
C TYR A 129 9.77 1.59 -5.82
N LYS A 130 10.92 2.11 -6.29
CA LYS A 130 12.12 2.29 -5.45
C LYS A 130 11.92 3.35 -4.39
N VAL A 131 11.19 4.43 -4.70
CA VAL A 131 10.83 5.46 -3.73
C VAL A 131 9.93 4.86 -2.66
N ILE A 132 8.84 4.19 -3.07
CA ILE A 132 7.83 3.68 -2.13
C ILE A 132 8.39 2.56 -1.24
N ALA A 133 9.27 1.71 -1.77
CA ALA A 133 9.93 0.66 -0.98
C ALA A 133 10.80 1.22 0.16
N ARG A 134 11.27 2.47 0.07
CA ARG A 134 12.04 3.13 1.15
C ARG A 134 11.15 3.79 2.20
N LEU A 135 9.84 3.87 1.96
CA LEU A 135 8.87 4.46 2.87
C LEU A 135 8.13 3.40 3.70
N ASP A 136 8.45 2.11 3.51
CA ASP A 136 7.95 1.03 4.35
C ASP A 136 8.37 1.25 5.81
N ASP A 137 7.41 1.03 6.70
CA ASP A 137 7.55 1.24 8.13
C ASP A 137 7.54 -0.09 8.88
N ASN A 138 7.89 -0.06 10.15
CA ASN A 138 7.79 -1.21 11.03
C ASN A 138 6.32 -1.56 11.24
N VAL A 139 5.98 -2.81 10.92
CA VAL A 139 4.67 -3.36 11.28
C VAL A 139 4.58 -3.40 12.82
N PRO A 140 3.48 -2.95 13.45
CA PRO A 140 3.39 -2.95 14.90
C PRO A 140 3.50 -4.35 15.52
N GLU A 141 4.15 -4.44 16.69
CA GLU A 141 4.43 -5.72 17.36
C GLU A 141 3.18 -6.56 17.67
N TYR A 142 2.04 -5.92 17.91
CA TYR A 142 0.78 -6.63 18.17
C TYR A 142 0.32 -7.48 16.96
N PHE A 143 0.78 -7.18 15.73
CA PHE A 143 0.55 -8.04 14.58
C PHE A 143 1.26 -9.39 14.72
N LYS A 144 2.23 -9.58 15.62
CA LYS A 144 2.84 -10.91 15.83
C LYS A 144 1.90 -11.86 16.58
N SER A 145 0.90 -11.34 17.28
CA SER A 145 -0.10 -12.16 17.98
C SER A 145 -0.85 -13.07 17.00
N PRO A 146 -0.96 -14.38 17.26
CA PRO A 146 -1.78 -15.30 16.47
C PRO A 146 -3.27 -14.91 16.51
N ASN A 147 -3.74 -14.42 17.66
CA ASN A 147 -5.14 -14.07 17.91
C ASN A 147 -5.45 -12.61 17.56
N PHE A 148 -4.57 -11.95 16.79
CA PHE A 148 -4.69 -10.54 16.41
C PHE A 148 -6.08 -10.16 15.89
N LEU A 149 -6.67 -10.98 15.01
CA LEU A 149 -7.97 -10.66 14.42
C LEU A 149 -9.14 -10.94 15.36
N GLU A 150 -9.01 -11.91 16.26
CA GLU A 150 -10.05 -12.21 17.26
C GLU A 150 -10.16 -11.10 18.31
N GLN A 151 -9.08 -10.35 18.54
CA GLN A 151 -9.08 -9.18 19.43
C GLN A 151 -9.70 -7.92 18.81
N LEU A 152 -10.02 -7.96 17.52
CA LEU A 152 -10.53 -6.83 16.74
C LEU A 152 -11.97 -7.03 16.25
N GLU A 153 -12.55 -8.22 16.49
CA GLU A 153 -13.96 -8.57 16.24
C GLU A 153 -14.77 -8.44 17.53
#